data_AF-A0A519GJP6-F1
#
_entry.id   AF-A0A519GJP6-F1
#
_cell.length_a   1.000
_cell.length_b   1.000
_cell.length_c   1.000
_cell.angle_alpha   90.00
_cell.angle_beta   90.00
_cell.angle_gamma   90.00
#
_symmetry.space_group_name_H-M   'P 1'
#
loop_
_entity.id
_entity.type
_entity.pdbx_description
1 polymer ?
#
loop_
_entity_poly.entity_id
_entity_poly.type
_entity_poly.pdbx_seq_one_letter_code
_entity_poly.pdbx_strand_id
1 'polypeptide(L)' 'ASAESLRRDRLRLALPATVAILKQRHADQIDADDIEAYVALNWLEWQGGGLRLTITGKNVCAQMTPAVVD' A
#
# COMPACT_ATOMS: atom_id res chain seq x y z
N ALA A 1 4.05 18.77 10.53
CA ALA A 1 3.90 17.85 9.37
C ALA A 1 3.12 18.57 8.28
N SER A 2 3.52 18.48 7.01
CA SER A 2 2.73 18.99 5.88
C SER A 2 1.55 18.07 5.58
N ALA A 3 0.52 18.57 4.89
CA ALA A 3 -0.63 17.77 4.47
C ALA A 3 -0.21 16.52 3.66
N GLU A 4 0.78 16.67 2.77
CA GLU A 4 1.35 15.56 1.99
C GLU A 4 2.03 14.51 2.88
N SER A 5 2.80 14.96 3.88
CA SER A 5 3.43 14.02 4.83
C SER A 5 2.40 13.24 5.63
N LEU A 6 1.33 13.90 6.10
CA LEU A 6 0.24 13.26 6.83
C LEU A 6 -0.52 12.26 5.94
N ARG A 7 -0.81 12.61 4.69
CA ARG A 7 -1.45 11.70 3.72
C ARG A 7 -0.57 10.48 3.48
N ARG A 8 0.72 10.68 3.25
CA ARG A 8 1.67 9.58 3.03
C ARG A 8 1.77 8.67 4.25
N ASP A 9 1.78 9.22 5.46
CA ASP A 9 1.85 8.43 6.69
C ASP A 9 0.57 7.61 6.91
N ARG A 10 -0.62 8.18 6.63
CA ARG A 10 -1.88 7.41 6.61
C ARG A 10 -1.81 6.25 5.62
N LEU A 11 -1.34 6.51 4.40
CA LEU A 11 -1.21 5.47 3.36
C LEU A 11 -0.24 4.35 3.78
N ARG A 12 0.87 4.68 4.44
CA ARG A 12 1.82 3.69 4.98
C ARG A 12 1.16 2.76 5.97
N LEU A 13 0.44 3.32 6.94
CA LEU A 13 -0.25 2.56 7.97
C LEU A 13 -1.34 1.65 7.38
N ALA A 14 -2.03 2.09 6.33
CA ALA A 14 -3.09 1.33 5.68
C ALA A 14 -2.59 0.29 4.65
N LEU A 15 -1.33 0.37 4.19
CA LEU A 15 -0.81 -0.47 3.11
C LEU A 15 -0.88 -1.98 3.42
N PRO A 16 -0.52 -2.48 4.63
CA PRO A 16 -0.60 -3.91 4.93
C PRO A 16 -2.03 -4.48 4.80
N ALA A 17 -3.04 -3.75 5.25
CA ALA A 17 -4.44 -4.14 5.12
C ALA A 17 -4.89 -4.12 3.65
N THR A 18 -4.49 -3.09 2.90
CA THR A 18 -4.72 -3.00 1.45
C THR A 18 -4.13 -4.21 0.71
N VAL A 19 -2.92 -4.63 1.08
CA VAL A 19 -2.29 -5.84 0.50
C VAL A 19 -3.07 -7.11 0.84
N ALA A 20 -3.65 -7.22 2.03
CA ALA A 20 -4.49 -8.36 2.39
C ALA A 20 -5.76 -8.42 1.51
N ILE A 21 -6.37 -7.28 1.22
CA ILE A 21 -7.51 -7.14 0.30
C ILE A 21 -7.12 -7.57 -1.13
N LEU A 22 -5.98 -7.08 -1.64
CA LEU A 22 -5.49 -7.46 -2.98
C LEU A 22 -5.22 -8.96 -3.10
N LYS A 23 -4.68 -9.61 -2.06
CA LYS A 23 -4.49 -11.07 -2.04
C LYS A 23 -5.80 -11.85 -2.15
N GLN A 24 -6.91 -11.26 -1.69
CA GLN A 24 -8.26 -11.82 -1.81
C GLN A 24 -8.96 -11.45 -3.12
N ARG A 25 -8.28 -10.72 -4.03
CA ARG A 25 -8.83 -10.23 -5.29
C ARG A 25 -10.00 -9.25 -5.12
N HIS A 26 -10.07 -8.55 -3.99
CA HIS A 26 -11.14 -7.60 -3.68
C HIS A 26 -10.69 -6.13 -3.88
N ALA A 27 -10.03 -5.84 -5.01
CA ALA A 27 -9.53 -4.48 -5.27
C ALA A 27 -10.65 -3.42 -5.31
N ASP A 28 -11.89 -3.84 -5.56
CA ASP A 28 -13.12 -3.05 -5.47
C ASP A 28 -13.41 -2.48 -4.06
N GLN A 29 -12.79 -3.02 -3.02
CA GLN A 29 -12.92 -2.54 -1.65
C GLN A 29 -11.92 -1.43 -1.28
N ILE A 30 -11.02 -1.06 -2.21
CA ILE A 30 -10.02 -0.02 -2.01
C ILE A 30 -10.51 1.26 -2.68
N ASP A 31 -10.47 2.36 -1.94
CA ASP A 31 -10.83 3.67 -2.48
C ASP A 31 -9.95 4.03 -3.69
N ALA A 32 -10.55 4.57 -4.75
CA ALA A 32 -9.85 4.89 -5.99
C ALA A 32 -8.74 5.93 -5.77
N ASP A 33 -8.94 6.92 -4.91
CA ASP A 33 -7.93 7.93 -4.60
C ASP A 33 -6.74 7.33 -3.83
N ASP A 34 -6.98 6.24 -3.08
CA ASP A 34 -5.93 5.49 -2.41
C ASP A 34 -5.15 4.62 -3.39
N ILE A 35 -5.82 3.97 -4.34
CA ILE A 35 -5.16 3.24 -5.44
C ILE A 35 -4.23 4.17 -6.21
N GLU A 36 -4.74 5.32 -6.67
CA GLU A 36 -3.95 6.30 -7.43
C GLU A 36 -2.77 6.82 -6.62
N ALA A 37 -2.99 7.11 -5.33
CA ALA A 37 -1.90 7.54 -4.45
C ALA A 37 -0.83 6.44 -4.24
N TYR A 38 -1.24 5.18 -4.08
CA TYR A 38 -0.29 4.07 -3.96
C TYR A 38 0.52 3.84 -5.23
N VAL A 39 -0.11 4.00 -6.41
CA VAL A 39 0.58 3.92 -7.71
C VAL A 39 1.54 5.09 -7.90
N ALA A 40 1.12 6.31 -7.57
CA ALA A 40 1.96 7.51 -7.64
C ALA A 40 3.19 7.42 -6.71
N LEU A 41 3.06 6.73 -5.58
CA LEU A 41 4.17 6.45 -4.65
C LEU A 41 5.04 5.25 -5.08
N ASN A 42 4.71 4.59 -6.19
CA ASN A 42 5.33 3.35 -6.68
C ASN A 42 5.26 2.21 -5.65
N TRP A 43 4.21 2.16 -4.83
CA TRP A 43 3.99 1.08 -3.85
C TRP A 43 3.13 -0.03 -4.42
N LEU A 44 2.18 0.33 -5.29
CA LEU A 44 1.42 -0.58 -6.13
C LEU A 44 1.71 -0.30 -7.61
N GLU A 45 1.50 -1.29 -8.45
CA GLU A 45 1.59 -1.17 -9.90
C GLU A 45 0.45 -1.95 -10.58
N TRP A 46 0.02 -1.46 -11.74
CA TRP A 46 -0.87 -2.20 -12.62
C TRP A 46 -0.08 -3.25 -13.40
N GLN A 47 -0.47 -4.52 -13.28
CA GLN A 47 0.11 -5.63 -14.03
C GLN A 47 -0.99 -6.56 -14.54
N GLY A 48 -1.10 -6.68 -15.87
CA GLY A 48 -2.06 -7.61 -16.50
C GLY A 48 -3.52 -7.34 -16.14
N GLY A 49 -3.90 -6.07 -15.92
CA GLY A 49 -5.27 -5.67 -15.55
C GLY A 49 -5.59 -5.78 -14.05
N GLY A 50 -4.63 -6.16 -13.21
CA GLY A 50 -4.77 -6.16 -11.75
C GLY A 50 -3.74 -5.30 -11.05
N LEU A 51 -3.98 -5.00 -9.77
CA LEU A 51 -3.03 -4.31 -8.90
C LEU A 51 -2.09 -5.32 -8.24
N ARG A 52 -0.80 -4.99 -8.20
CA ARG A 52 0.23 -5.78 -7.55
C ARG A 52 1.14 -4.92 -6.69
N LEU A 53 1.67 -5.53 -5.64
CA LEU A 53 2.65 -4.92 -4.74
C LEU A 53 4.05 -4.89 -5.39
N THR A 54 4.64 -3.69 -5.47
CA THR A 54 6.02 -3.50 -5.98
C THR A 54 7.08 -3.89 -4.93
N ILE A 55 8.36 -3.81 -5.28
CA ILE A 55 9.46 -3.96 -4.32
C ILE A 55 9.43 -2.83 -3.28
N THR A 56 9.20 -1.59 -3.70
CA THR A 56 9.08 -0.44 -2.78
C THR A 56 7.94 -0.64 -1.79
N GLY A 57 6.76 -1.06 -2.27
CA GLY A 57 5.61 -1.34 -1.41
C GLY A 57 5.86 -2.50 -0.43
N LYS A 58 6.55 -3.56 -0.87
CA LYS A 58 6.98 -4.65 0.03
C LYS A 58 7.86 -4.14 1.17
N ASN A 59 8.82 -3.28 0.88
CA ASN A 59 9.70 -2.70 1.90
C ASN A 59 8.92 -1.81 2.89
N VAL A 60 7.94 -1.05 2.41
CA VAL A 60 7.05 -0.28 3.29
C VAL A 60 6.26 -1.21 4.22
N CYS A 61 5.66 -2.29 3.70
CA CYS A 61 4.97 -3.27 4.55
C CYS A 61 5.90 -3.91 5.59
N ALA A 62 7.13 -4.25 5.21
CA ALA A 62 8.12 -4.80 6.12
C ALA A 62 8.47 -3.83 7.25
N GLN A 63 8.55 -2.52 6.98
CA GLN A 63 8.78 -1.48 7.98
C GLN A 63 7.59 -1.28 8.93
N MET A 64 6.37 -1.58 8.50
CA MET A 64 5.16 -1.48 9.32
C MET A 64 4.93 -2.71 10.21
N THR A 65 5.61 -3.82 9.90
CA THR A 65 5.56 -5.02 10.74
C THR A 65 6.66 -4.88 11.79
N PRO A 66 6.34 -4.84 13.10
CA PRO A 66 7.38 -4.83 14.11
C PRO A 66 8.23 -6.09 13.94
N ALA A 67 9.55 -5.94 13.87
CA ALA A 67 10.45 -7.08 13.92
C ALA A 67 10.13 -7.85 15.20
N VAL A 68 9.72 -9.11 15.08
CA VAL A 68 9.69 -9.99 16.24
C VAL A 68 11.15 -10.12 16.66
N VAL A 69 11.47 -9.51 17.79
CA VAL A 69 12.73 -9.77 18.48
C VAL A 69 12.46 -11.00 19.34
N ASP A 70 13.01 -12.14 18.92
CA ASP A 70 13.18 -13.30 19.80
C ASP A 70 14.29 -13.00 20.84
#